data_AF-A0A9E3L3V6-F1
#
_entry.id   AF-A0A9E3L3V6-F1
#
_cell.length_a   1.000
_cell.length_b   1.000
_cell.length_c   1.000
_cell.angle_alpha   90.00
_cell.angle_beta   90.00
_cell.angle_gamma   90.00
#
_symmetry.space_group_name_H-M   'P 1'
#
loop_
_entity.id
_entity.type
_entity.pdbx_description
1 polymer ?
#
loop_
_entity_poly.entity_id
_entity_poly.type
_entity_poly.pdbx_seq_one_letter_code
_entity_poly.pdbx_strand_id
1 'polypeptide(L)'
;MKTKKRFPSHAVAVIAGLGLLGFIVERAGFANLLHSLVALRWTLLLIIVLGGVGHALRTLGWRLALGDHRDGTPFMRLAGLRLAAEAGGQFGFVGQMFGDTMRITLLRDRIPVDVLISSVTCDRGLYIVTGAIVSAAAVASATFGLQLSHGFMLWGRLFVAVLVGFLLISATVIRKRLKILSAIARFISRLPWFATWIEKRLSGIHATEEQLTKVLTEHPRAFWTAFVLNLGSHLLVVLEVYVILLAFGLKGGWLAAFSMEALTKLINVVGAINPGNIGTYEGGNVLMLKLFGVSAGLGLTFAAVRRLRALFWAAVGSIFLIAFARVGEPKRAASGESAPTVEESEVPANEHLVSVVVANEPLDSTYLLSRVGTVPVLLRAILSLHKSAAGRIFVLVDQTHGSEIRRVLITTGRVPKSVEWVTTPTGTPLSHSFEDILEQTAASRVVVVSGARTYHPAVVRKAVEWPDQAGNLVL
;
A
#
# COMPACT_ATOMS: atom_id res chain seq x y z
N MET A 1 -9.84 29.96 22.56
CA MET A 1 -10.29 28.70 21.92
C MET A 1 -10.81 28.99 20.52
N LYS A 2 -10.05 28.67 19.46
CA LYS A 2 -10.54 28.65 18.07
C LYS A 2 -10.47 27.21 17.59
N THR A 3 -11.63 26.62 17.32
CA THR A 3 -11.78 25.26 16.80
C THR A 3 -11.09 25.15 15.44
N LYS A 4 -9.94 24.47 15.37
CA LYS A 4 -9.36 24.01 14.11
C LYS A 4 -10.35 23.01 13.51
N LYS A 5 -11.18 23.46 12.55
CA LYS A 5 -11.98 22.58 11.69
C LYS A 5 -10.99 21.61 11.02
N ARG A 6 -10.92 20.37 11.50
CA ARG A 6 -10.33 19.28 10.74
C ARG A 6 -11.24 19.11 9.52
N PHE A 7 -10.77 19.49 8.34
CA PHE A 7 -11.43 19.10 7.10
C PHE A 7 -11.62 17.59 7.14
N PRO A 8 -12.85 17.08 7.03
CA PRO A 8 -13.08 15.65 7.10
C PRO A 8 -12.41 15.05 5.87
N SER A 9 -11.42 14.18 6.08
CA SER A 9 -10.74 13.41 5.04
C SER A 9 -11.74 12.68 4.12
N HIS A 10 -12.93 12.39 4.62
CA HIS A 10 -14.07 11.85 3.89
C HIS A 10 -14.63 12.79 2.81
N ALA A 11 -14.74 14.10 3.09
CA ALA A 11 -15.18 15.06 2.08
C ALA A 11 -14.15 15.20 0.97
N VAL A 12 -12.85 15.16 1.30
CA VAL A 12 -11.78 15.19 0.29
C VAL A 12 -11.83 13.93 -0.58
N ALA A 13 -12.05 12.75 -0.01
CA ALA A 13 -12.16 11.50 -0.77
C ALA A 13 -13.42 11.47 -1.66
N VAL A 14 -14.55 11.98 -1.17
CA VAL A 14 -15.80 12.08 -1.94
C VAL A 14 -15.68 13.10 -3.08
N ILE A 15 -15.13 14.28 -2.80
CA ILE A 15 -14.89 15.32 -3.80
C ILE A 15 -13.87 14.84 -4.83
N ALA A 16 -12.80 14.15 -4.40
CA ALA A 16 -11.83 13.57 -5.32
C ALA A 16 -12.46 12.46 -6.18
N GLY A 17 -13.29 11.58 -5.59
CA GLY A 17 -13.97 10.52 -6.33
C GLY A 17 -14.99 11.04 -7.35
N LEU A 18 -15.81 12.02 -6.97
CA LEU A 18 -16.80 12.64 -7.86
C LEU A 18 -16.12 13.53 -8.92
N GLY A 19 -15.08 14.28 -8.54
CA GLY A 19 -14.29 15.10 -9.47
C GLY A 19 -13.55 14.23 -10.49
N LEU A 20 -13.00 13.09 -10.06
CA LEU A 20 -12.41 12.09 -10.94
C LEU A 20 -13.42 11.55 -11.95
N LEU A 21 -14.60 11.15 -11.48
CA LEU A 21 -15.63 10.59 -12.33
C LEU A 21 -16.15 11.62 -13.36
N GLY A 22 -16.41 12.85 -12.93
CA GLY A 22 -16.83 13.95 -13.81
C GLY A 22 -15.77 14.27 -14.88
N PHE A 23 -14.50 14.37 -14.48
CA PHE A 23 -13.40 14.63 -15.42
C PHE A 23 -13.25 13.52 -16.47
N ILE A 24 -13.36 12.25 -16.09
CA ILE A 24 -13.23 11.16 -17.08
C ILE A 24 -14.42 11.13 -18.05
N VAL A 25 -15.65 11.40 -17.58
CA VAL A 25 -16.84 11.43 -18.45
C VAL A 25 -16.76 12.57 -19.47
N GLU A 26 -16.33 13.77 -19.04
CA GLU A 26 -16.12 14.92 -19.92
C GLU A 26 -15.06 14.59 -20.99
N ARG A 27 -13.94 13.99 -20.58
CA ARG A 27 -12.82 13.65 -21.47
C ARG A 27 -13.10 12.46 -22.40
N ALA A 28 -13.98 11.54 -22.04
CA ALA A 28 -14.35 10.38 -22.86
C ALA A 28 -15.35 10.73 -23.98
N GLY A 29 -15.96 11.93 -23.95
CA GLY A 29 -16.94 12.37 -24.94
C GLY A 29 -18.31 11.73 -24.73
N PHE A 30 -19.18 12.43 -23.99
CA PHE A 30 -20.50 11.96 -23.59
C PHE A 30 -21.36 11.44 -24.76
N ALA A 31 -21.33 12.10 -25.90
CA ALA A 31 -22.08 11.69 -27.09
C ALA A 31 -21.63 10.30 -27.64
N ASN A 32 -20.33 10.03 -27.65
CA ASN A 32 -19.77 8.76 -28.11
C ASN A 32 -20.11 7.61 -27.14
N LEU A 33 -20.15 7.90 -25.83
CA LEU A 33 -20.57 6.95 -24.81
C LEU A 33 -22.05 6.57 -24.97
N LEU A 34 -22.93 7.55 -25.20
CA LEU A 34 -24.36 7.32 -25.42
C LEU A 34 -24.63 6.52 -26.70
N HIS A 35 -23.97 6.84 -27.81
CA HIS A 35 -24.10 6.06 -29.04
C HIS A 35 -23.65 4.60 -28.85
N SER A 36 -22.56 4.37 -28.09
CA SER A 36 -22.06 3.02 -27.81
C SER A 36 -23.00 2.21 -26.91
N LEU A 37 -23.67 2.86 -25.95
CA LEU A 37 -24.68 2.25 -25.09
C LEU A 37 -25.87 1.71 -25.91
N VAL A 38 -26.35 2.50 -26.86
CA VAL A 38 -27.50 2.11 -27.72
C VAL A 38 -27.10 1.04 -28.73
N ALA A 39 -25.90 1.13 -29.31
CA ALA A 39 -25.45 0.21 -30.37
C ALA A 39 -25.15 -1.21 -29.86
N LEU A 40 -24.58 -1.38 -28.66
CA LEU A 40 -24.11 -2.69 -28.18
C LEU A 40 -25.05 -3.41 -27.22
N ARG A 41 -26.09 -2.76 -26.68
CA ARG A 41 -27.16 -3.36 -25.86
C ARG A 41 -26.62 -4.42 -24.86
N TRP A 42 -27.02 -5.69 -25.02
CA TRP A 42 -26.63 -6.81 -24.14
C TRP A 42 -25.14 -7.16 -24.17
N THR A 43 -24.44 -6.87 -25.26
CA THR A 43 -23.00 -7.10 -25.38
C THR A 43 -22.24 -6.26 -24.35
N LEU A 44 -22.69 -5.03 -24.09
CA LEU A 44 -22.07 -4.19 -23.07
C LEU A 44 -22.21 -4.78 -21.67
N LEU A 45 -23.37 -5.35 -21.34
CA LEU A 45 -23.57 -6.05 -20.06
C LEU A 45 -22.61 -7.23 -19.92
N LEU A 46 -22.47 -8.05 -20.97
CA LEU A 46 -21.52 -9.16 -21.01
C LEU A 46 -20.07 -8.67 -20.80
N ILE A 47 -19.68 -7.57 -21.43
CA ILE A 47 -18.34 -6.96 -21.27
C ILE A 47 -18.10 -6.47 -19.84
N ILE A 48 -19.12 -5.86 -19.21
CA ILE A 48 -19.04 -5.46 -17.80
C ILE A 48 -18.84 -6.69 -16.91
N VAL A 49 -19.61 -7.76 -17.13
CA VAL A 49 -19.51 -9.03 -16.39
C VAL A 49 -18.13 -9.66 -16.57
N LEU A 50 -17.61 -9.75 -17.80
CA LEU A 50 -16.26 -10.27 -18.07
C LEU A 50 -15.19 -9.46 -17.33
N GLY A 51 -15.31 -8.13 -17.32
CA GLY A 51 -14.45 -7.26 -16.52
C GLY A 51 -14.53 -7.57 -15.02
N GLY A 52 -15.72 -7.81 -14.49
CA GLY A 52 -15.95 -8.18 -13.09
C GLY A 52 -15.33 -9.52 -12.72
N VAL A 53 -15.51 -10.54 -13.57
CA VAL A 53 -14.85 -11.83 -13.40
C VAL A 53 -13.32 -11.66 -13.43
N GLY A 54 -12.79 -10.84 -14.35
CA GLY A 54 -11.37 -10.49 -14.40
C GLY A 54 -10.87 -9.87 -13.09
N HIS A 55 -11.59 -8.91 -12.53
CA HIS A 55 -11.27 -8.32 -11.22
C HIS A 55 -11.37 -9.34 -10.09
N ALA A 56 -12.33 -10.26 -10.12
CA ALA A 56 -12.48 -11.32 -9.14
C ALA A 56 -11.30 -12.32 -9.18
N LEU A 57 -10.90 -12.78 -10.37
CA LEU A 57 -9.74 -13.67 -10.54
C LEU A 57 -8.47 -13.02 -10.01
N ARG A 58 -8.24 -11.74 -10.36
CA ARG A 58 -7.08 -11.01 -9.86
C ARG A 58 -7.14 -10.80 -8.34
N THR A 59 -8.33 -10.58 -7.77
CA THR A 59 -8.51 -10.48 -6.31
C THR A 59 -8.20 -11.81 -5.62
N LEU A 60 -8.65 -12.94 -6.19
CA LEU A 60 -8.31 -14.27 -5.69
C LEU A 60 -6.80 -14.51 -5.75
N GLY A 61 -6.15 -14.13 -6.86
CA GLY A 61 -4.69 -14.21 -7.00
C GLY A 61 -3.94 -13.42 -5.93
N TRP A 62 -4.37 -12.17 -5.67
CA TRP A 62 -3.79 -11.37 -4.59
C TRP A 62 -4.05 -11.97 -3.21
N ARG A 63 -5.26 -12.50 -2.96
CA ARG A 63 -5.59 -13.16 -1.68
C ARG A 63 -4.68 -14.36 -1.41
N LEU A 64 -4.30 -15.11 -2.44
CA LEU A 64 -3.32 -16.20 -2.32
C LEU A 64 -1.91 -15.69 -2.00
N ALA A 65 -1.52 -14.52 -2.50
CA ALA A 65 -0.24 -13.89 -2.19
C ALA A 65 -0.12 -13.37 -0.75
N LEU A 66 -1.24 -13.30 0.01
CA LEU A 66 -1.22 -12.99 1.45
C LEU A 66 -0.77 -14.19 2.32
N GLY A 67 -0.64 -15.39 1.75
CA GLY A 67 -0.24 -16.59 2.48
C GLY A 67 -1.15 -16.87 3.66
N ASP A 68 -0.56 -17.11 4.83
CA ASP A 68 -1.27 -17.43 6.08
C ASP A 68 -2.19 -16.29 6.57
N HIS A 69 -2.00 -15.06 6.08
CA HIS A 69 -2.80 -13.90 6.50
C HIS A 69 -4.11 -13.73 5.68
N ARG A 70 -4.44 -14.69 4.81
CA ARG A 70 -5.60 -14.63 3.91
C ARG A 70 -6.96 -14.85 4.57
N ASP A 71 -6.99 -15.47 5.76
CA ASP A 71 -8.23 -15.88 6.42
C ASP A 71 -8.83 -14.76 7.28
N GLY A 72 -8.02 -13.81 7.74
CA GLY A 72 -8.46 -12.63 8.50
C GLY A 72 -9.04 -11.49 7.65
N THR A 73 -9.09 -11.64 6.32
CA THR A 73 -9.58 -10.59 5.41
C THR A 73 -10.68 -11.09 4.47
N PRO A 74 -11.91 -10.53 4.56
CA PRO A 74 -13.00 -10.96 3.69
C PRO A 74 -12.71 -10.58 2.24
N PHE A 75 -13.08 -11.47 1.31
CA PHE A 75 -12.86 -11.27 -0.13
C PHE A 75 -13.38 -9.92 -0.63
N MET A 76 -14.56 -9.50 -0.17
CA MET A 76 -15.15 -8.22 -0.61
C MET A 76 -14.35 -7.00 -0.20
N ARG A 77 -13.62 -7.06 0.93
CA ARG A 77 -12.70 -5.98 1.32
C ARG A 77 -11.50 -5.93 0.37
N LEU A 78 -10.92 -7.08 0.03
CA LEU A 78 -9.82 -7.15 -0.93
C LEU A 78 -10.27 -6.72 -2.33
N ALA A 79 -11.46 -7.16 -2.77
CA ALA A 79 -12.03 -6.77 -4.06
C ALA A 79 -12.28 -5.25 -4.12
N GLY A 80 -12.90 -4.68 -3.08
CA GLY A 80 -13.14 -3.24 -3.00
C GLY A 80 -11.85 -2.42 -3.01
N LEU A 81 -10.82 -2.84 -2.25
CA LEU A 81 -9.51 -2.18 -2.24
C LEU A 81 -8.81 -2.27 -3.60
N ARG A 82 -8.94 -3.40 -4.29
CA ARG A 82 -8.41 -3.59 -5.63
C ARG A 82 -9.10 -2.68 -6.65
N LEU A 83 -10.43 -2.62 -6.64
CA LEU A 83 -11.19 -1.76 -7.54
C LEU A 83 -10.90 -0.28 -7.27
N ALA A 84 -10.78 0.12 -6.00
CA ALA A 84 -10.36 1.47 -5.63
C ALA A 84 -8.95 1.78 -6.14
N ALA A 85 -8.01 0.84 -6.04
CA ALA A 85 -6.65 1.01 -6.56
C ALA A 85 -6.63 1.12 -8.10
N GLU A 86 -7.46 0.34 -8.79
CA GLU A 86 -7.59 0.39 -10.25
C GLU A 86 -8.20 1.72 -10.73
N ALA A 87 -9.15 2.29 -9.97
CA ALA A 87 -9.71 3.60 -10.24
C ALA A 87 -8.61 4.69 -10.23
N GLY A 88 -7.71 4.64 -9.24
CA GLY A 88 -6.50 5.49 -9.22
C GLY A 88 -5.58 5.22 -10.41
N GLY A 89 -5.42 3.95 -10.81
CA GLY A 89 -4.61 3.53 -11.96
C GLY A 89 -4.99 4.14 -13.31
N GLN A 90 -6.22 4.68 -13.45
CA GLN A 90 -6.65 5.38 -14.67
C GLN A 90 -5.80 6.63 -14.97
N PHE A 91 -5.12 7.19 -13.96
CA PHE A 91 -4.20 8.33 -14.15
C PHE A 91 -2.80 7.93 -14.61
N GLY A 92 -2.61 6.70 -15.07
CA GLY A 92 -1.32 6.19 -15.50
C GLY A 92 -0.45 5.77 -14.32
N PHE A 93 0.87 5.84 -14.50
CA PHE A 93 1.84 5.25 -13.58
C PHE A 93 1.73 5.79 -12.14
N VAL A 94 1.59 7.12 -11.99
CA VAL A 94 1.48 7.76 -10.67
C VAL A 94 0.22 7.30 -9.93
N GLY A 95 -0.91 7.25 -10.64
CA GLY A 95 -2.17 6.79 -10.07
C GLY A 95 -2.13 5.33 -9.64
N GLN A 96 -1.39 4.49 -10.37
CA GLN A 96 -1.19 3.09 -10.02
C GLN A 96 -0.35 2.92 -8.74
N MET A 97 0.74 3.67 -8.59
CA MET A 97 1.53 3.66 -7.35
C MET A 97 0.72 4.13 -6.13
N PHE A 98 -0.13 5.13 -6.33
CA PHE A 98 -1.07 5.57 -5.29
C PHE A 98 -2.05 4.46 -4.91
N GLY A 99 -2.61 3.75 -5.90
CA GLY A 99 -3.49 2.61 -5.68
C GLY A 99 -2.84 1.47 -4.89
N ASP A 100 -1.59 1.12 -5.21
CA ASP A 100 -0.85 0.10 -4.47
C ASP A 100 -0.54 0.54 -3.03
N THR A 101 -0.19 1.81 -2.83
CA THR A 101 0.00 2.40 -1.49
C THR A 101 -1.29 2.34 -0.68
N MET A 102 -2.43 2.61 -1.31
CA MET A 102 -3.74 2.56 -0.65
C MET A 102 -4.12 1.14 -0.19
N ARG A 103 -3.81 0.11 -0.98
CA ARG A 103 -4.01 -1.30 -0.58
C ARG A 103 -3.22 -1.63 0.69
N ILE A 104 -1.99 -1.12 0.78
CA ILE A 104 -1.12 -1.32 1.96
C ILE A 104 -1.67 -0.53 3.16
N THR A 105 -1.97 0.76 3.00
CA THR A 105 -2.37 1.62 4.14
C THR A 105 -3.71 1.22 4.75
N LEU A 106 -4.68 0.76 3.96
CA LEU A 106 -6.00 0.35 4.45
C LEU A 106 -6.06 -1.06 5.03
N LEU A 107 -4.97 -1.81 4.95
CA LEU A 107 -4.81 -3.15 5.54
C LEU A 107 -3.73 -3.23 6.62
N ARG A 108 -2.88 -2.20 6.78
CA ARG A 108 -1.74 -2.21 7.72
C ARG A 108 -2.13 -2.47 9.19
N ASP A 109 -3.37 -2.17 9.56
CA ASP A 109 -3.87 -2.38 10.92
C ASP A 109 -4.29 -3.84 11.18
N ARG A 110 -4.33 -4.67 10.13
CA ARG A 110 -4.76 -6.09 10.18
C ARG A 110 -3.67 -7.08 9.76
N ILE A 111 -2.76 -6.65 8.89
CA ILE A 111 -1.72 -7.51 8.32
C ILE A 111 -0.38 -6.77 8.44
N PRO A 112 0.70 -7.47 8.84
CA PRO A 112 2.04 -6.88 8.87
C PRO A 112 2.43 -6.20 7.55
N VAL A 113 3.11 -5.05 7.65
CA VAL A 113 3.37 -4.16 6.50
C VAL A 113 4.30 -4.81 5.48
N ASP A 114 5.27 -5.59 5.93
CA ASP A 114 6.18 -6.39 5.11
C ASP A 114 5.42 -7.43 4.26
N VAL A 115 4.44 -8.12 4.86
CA VAL A 115 3.55 -9.06 4.14
C VAL A 115 2.70 -8.31 3.12
N LEU A 116 2.16 -7.15 3.47
CA LEU A 116 1.35 -6.34 2.56
C LEU A 116 2.15 -5.85 1.35
N ILE A 117 3.33 -5.25 1.58
CA ILE A 117 4.21 -4.79 0.50
C ILE A 117 4.58 -5.98 -0.39
N SER A 118 5.03 -7.09 0.19
CA SER A 118 5.38 -8.29 -0.54
C SER A 118 4.22 -8.85 -1.36
N SER A 119 3.02 -8.96 -0.79
CA SER A 119 1.85 -9.49 -1.49
C SER A 119 1.41 -8.60 -2.66
N VAL A 120 1.46 -7.28 -2.50
CA VAL A 120 1.10 -6.31 -3.54
C VAL A 120 2.16 -6.32 -4.64
N THR A 121 3.44 -6.37 -4.29
CA THR A 121 4.54 -6.51 -5.24
C THR A 121 4.46 -7.85 -6.00
N CYS A 122 4.12 -8.94 -5.32
CA CYS A 122 3.92 -10.26 -5.92
C CYS A 122 2.76 -10.24 -6.92
N ASP A 123 1.58 -9.75 -6.51
CA ASP A 123 0.40 -9.62 -7.37
C ASP A 123 0.71 -8.76 -8.61
N ARG A 124 1.40 -7.63 -8.42
CA ARG A 124 1.81 -6.74 -9.50
C ARG A 124 2.82 -7.41 -10.45
N GLY A 125 3.82 -8.09 -9.90
CA GLY A 125 4.83 -8.82 -10.66
C GLY A 125 4.22 -9.95 -11.50
N LEU A 126 3.36 -10.76 -10.89
CA LEU A 126 2.61 -11.82 -11.58
C LEU A 126 1.75 -11.26 -12.70
N TYR A 127 1.05 -10.15 -12.46
CA TYR A 127 0.23 -9.49 -13.48
C TYR A 127 1.07 -8.98 -14.67
N ILE A 128 2.26 -8.42 -14.42
CA ILE A 128 3.18 -7.94 -15.46
C ILE A 128 3.74 -9.12 -16.26
N VAL A 129 4.21 -10.18 -15.59
CA VAL A 129 4.80 -11.36 -16.25
C VAL A 129 3.75 -12.07 -17.09
N THR A 130 2.58 -12.38 -16.54
CA THR A 130 1.48 -13.01 -17.30
C THR A 130 0.99 -12.10 -18.43
N GLY A 131 0.98 -10.79 -18.20
CA GLY A 131 0.65 -9.80 -19.23
C GLY A 131 1.64 -9.82 -20.38
N ALA A 132 2.94 -9.91 -20.09
CA ALA A 132 4.01 -10.02 -21.07
C ALA A 132 3.95 -11.33 -21.88
N ILE A 133 3.57 -12.46 -21.26
CA ILE A 133 3.33 -13.73 -21.97
C ILE A 133 2.21 -13.55 -23.00
N VAL A 134 1.06 -13.02 -22.58
CA VAL A 134 -0.08 -12.80 -23.48
C VAL A 134 0.27 -11.78 -24.57
N SER A 135 0.99 -10.71 -24.24
CA SER A 135 1.46 -9.74 -25.23
C SER A 135 2.42 -10.35 -26.24
N ALA A 136 3.38 -11.15 -25.80
CA ALA A 136 4.35 -11.80 -26.68
C ALA A 136 3.65 -12.77 -27.63
N ALA A 137 2.74 -13.59 -27.11
CA ALA A 137 1.90 -14.49 -27.92
C ALA A 137 1.07 -13.70 -28.93
N ALA A 138 0.41 -12.64 -28.49
CA ALA A 138 -0.46 -11.81 -29.32
C ALA A 138 0.30 -11.09 -30.45
N VAL A 139 1.47 -10.48 -30.16
CA VAL A 139 2.29 -9.80 -31.18
C VAL A 139 2.96 -10.81 -32.12
N ALA A 140 3.42 -11.95 -31.61
CA ALA A 140 3.90 -13.04 -32.45
C ALA A 140 2.79 -13.49 -33.42
N SER A 141 1.59 -13.79 -32.94
CA SER A 141 0.46 -14.15 -33.79
C SER A 141 0.13 -13.08 -34.83
N ALA A 142 0.16 -11.80 -34.47
CA ALA A 142 -0.06 -10.70 -35.41
C ALA A 142 1.02 -10.64 -36.51
N THR A 143 2.30 -10.74 -36.13
CA THR A 143 3.42 -10.62 -37.07
C THR A 143 3.61 -11.83 -37.99
N PHE A 144 3.16 -13.01 -37.58
CA PHE A 144 3.20 -14.22 -38.41
C PHE A 144 1.89 -14.48 -39.16
N GLY A 145 0.76 -14.01 -38.63
CA GLY A 145 -0.57 -14.30 -39.17
C GLY A 145 -1.17 -13.19 -40.06
N LEU A 146 -0.64 -11.97 -40.01
CA LEU A 146 -1.15 -10.84 -40.81
C LEU A 146 -0.09 -10.36 -41.80
N GLN A 147 -0.55 -9.98 -43.00
CA GLN A 147 0.28 -9.34 -44.02
C GLN A 147 0.49 -7.86 -43.66
N LEU A 148 1.41 -7.60 -42.74
CA LEU A 148 1.79 -6.24 -42.33
C LEU A 148 2.93 -5.70 -43.20
N SER A 149 3.08 -4.37 -43.22
CA SER A 149 4.24 -3.76 -43.91
C SER A 149 5.56 -4.18 -43.24
N HIS A 150 6.65 -4.14 -44.02
CA HIS A 150 7.96 -4.58 -43.56
C HIS A 150 8.42 -3.88 -42.27
N GLY A 151 8.14 -2.58 -42.14
CA GLY A 151 8.44 -1.82 -40.93
C GLY A 151 7.68 -2.32 -39.70
N PHE A 152 6.37 -2.54 -39.81
CA PHE A 152 5.56 -3.06 -38.69
C PHE A 152 5.99 -4.47 -38.27
N MET A 153 6.37 -5.33 -39.23
CA MET A 153 6.91 -6.65 -38.92
C MET A 153 8.23 -6.57 -38.14
N LEU A 154 9.15 -5.70 -38.55
CA LEU A 154 10.43 -5.51 -37.85
C LEU A 154 10.22 -5.03 -36.41
N TRP A 155 9.43 -3.97 -36.22
CA TRP A 155 9.12 -3.43 -34.89
C TRP A 155 8.40 -4.45 -34.01
N GLY A 156 7.44 -5.21 -34.57
CA GLY A 156 6.74 -6.27 -33.85
C GLY A 156 7.68 -7.39 -33.39
N ARG A 157 8.59 -7.84 -34.26
CA ARG A 157 9.60 -8.86 -33.92
C ARG A 157 10.59 -8.38 -32.86
N LEU A 158 11.07 -7.14 -32.95
CA LEU A 158 11.93 -6.53 -31.94
C LEU A 158 11.22 -6.45 -30.59
N PHE A 159 9.95 -6.04 -30.58
CA PHE A 159 9.15 -5.99 -29.36
C PHE A 159 8.94 -7.38 -28.75
N VAL A 160 8.66 -8.40 -29.57
CA VAL A 160 8.61 -9.81 -29.11
C VAL A 160 9.95 -10.24 -28.52
N ALA A 161 11.08 -9.92 -29.15
CA ALA A 161 12.41 -10.24 -28.62
C ALA A 161 12.66 -9.60 -27.24
N VAL A 162 12.27 -8.33 -27.05
CA VAL A 162 12.35 -7.64 -25.76
C VAL A 162 11.47 -8.34 -24.71
N LEU A 163 10.23 -8.69 -25.06
CA LEU A 163 9.32 -9.40 -24.15
C LEU A 163 9.86 -10.78 -23.78
N VAL A 164 10.39 -11.54 -24.74
CA VAL A 164 11.01 -12.85 -24.50
C VAL A 164 12.22 -12.71 -23.59
N GLY A 165 13.10 -11.73 -23.82
CA GLY A 165 14.22 -11.43 -22.93
C GLY A 165 13.77 -11.11 -21.49
N PHE A 166 12.75 -10.27 -21.35
CA PHE A 166 12.13 -9.97 -20.06
C PHE A 166 11.56 -11.22 -19.36
N LEU A 167 10.89 -12.11 -20.11
CA LEU A 167 10.34 -13.37 -19.59
C LEU A 167 11.44 -14.35 -19.17
N LEU A 168 12.53 -14.46 -19.92
CA LEU A 168 13.69 -15.28 -19.57
C LEU A 168 14.39 -14.78 -18.30
N ILE A 169 14.53 -13.46 -18.16
CA ILE A 169 15.04 -12.84 -16.93
C ILE A 169 14.10 -13.16 -15.77
N SER A 170 12.79 -12.94 -15.94
CA SER A 170 11.78 -13.22 -14.91
C SER A 170 11.78 -14.70 -14.50
N ALA A 171 11.86 -15.62 -15.46
CA ALA A 171 11.95 -17.06 -15.20
C ALA A 171 13.25 -17.42 -14.47
N THR A 172 14.37 -16.79 -14.82
CA THR A 172 15.66 -16.98 -14.12
C THR A 172 15.58 -16.49 -12.68
N VAL A 173 14.92 -15.36 -12.45
CA VAL A 173 14.73 -14.77 -11.12
C VAL A 173 13.85 -15.65 -10.24
N ILE A 174 12.75 -16.16 -10.78
CA ILE A 174 11.87 -17.11 -10.08
C ILE A 174 12.62 -18.43 -9.81
N ARG A 175 13.29 -19.00 -10.82
CA ARG A 175 13.99 -20.29 -10.70
C ARG A 175 15.16 -20.24 -9.74
N LYS A 176 16.02 -19.23 -9.86
CA LYS A 176 17.21 -19.04 -9.01
C LYS A 176 16.92 -18.25 -7.73
N ARG A 177 15.67 -17.82 -7.52
CA ARG A 177 15.23 -17.06 -6.34
C ARG A 177 16.09 -15.81 -6.11
N LEU A 178 16.36 -15.08 -7.19
CA LEU A 178 17.25 -13.93 -7.16
C LEU A 178 16.59 -12.75 -6.44
N LYS A 179 17.35 -12.14 -5.53
CA LYS A 179 16.99 -10.92 -4.80
C LYS A 179 17.21 -9.67 -5.67
N ILE A 180 16.30 -9.44 -6.62
CA ILE A 180 16.41 -8.35 -7.62
C ILE A 180 16.15 -6.95 -7.04
N LEU A 181 15.20 -6.79 -6.13
CA LEU A 181 14.89 -5.50 -5.53
C LEU A 181 16.10 -4.98 -4.75
N SER A 182 16.81 -5.84 -4.02
CA SER A 182 18.05 -5.45 -3.32
C SER A 182 19.23 -5.27 -4.27
N ALA A 183 19.30 -6.01 -5.38
CA ALA A 183 20.31 -5.77 -6.41
C ALA A 183 20.12 -4.38 -7.06
N ILE A 184 18.89 -4.02 -7.42
CA ILE A 184 18.54 -2.70 -7.96
C ILE A 184 18.78 -1.62 -6.91
N ALA A 185 18.35 -1.82 -5.67
CA ALA A 185 18.57 -0.88 -4.58
C ALA A 185 20.07 -0.59 -4.38
N ARG A 186 20.92 -1.63 -4.33
CA ARG A 186 22.38 -1.48 -4.23
C ARG A 186 23.00 -0.80 -5.45
N PHE A 187 22.42 -0.98 -6.63
CA PHE A 187 22.89 -0.29 -7.83
C PHE A 187 22.55 1.20 -7.77
N ILE A 188 21.32 1.55 -7.41
CA ILE A 188 20.88 2.96 -7.30
C ILE A 188 21.56 3.64 -6.11
N SER A 189 21.88 2.93 -5.03
CA SER A 189 22.61 3.48 -3.87
C SER A 189 24.05 3.88 -4.21
N ARG A 190 24.61 3.43 -5.35
CA ARG A 190 25.90 3.94 -5.85
C ARG A 190 25.82 5.40 -6.27
N LEU A 191 24.63 5.92 -6.54
CA LEU A 191 24.49 7.33 -6.85
C LEU A 191 24.29 8.15 -5.55
N PRO A 192 25.08 9.22 -5.33
CA PRO A 192 25.17 9.92 -4.04
C PRO A 192 23.85 10.59 -3.61
N TRP A 193 23.05 11.10 -4.56
CA TRP A 193 21.72 11.67 -4.32
C TRP A 193 20.67 10.71 -3.72
N PHE A 194 20.80 9.40 -3.91
CA PHE A 194 19.82 8.40 -3.44
C PHE A 194 20.37 7.45 -2.39
N ALA A 195 21.69 7.42 -2.16
CA ALA A 195 22.36 6.51 -1.22
C ALA A 195 21.70 6.50 0.16
N THR A 196 21.61 7.67 0.81
CA THR A 196 21.05 7.79 2.17
C THR A 196 19.56 7.44 2.24
N TRP A 197 18.80 7.65 1.15
CA TRP A 197 17.38 7.30 1.11
C TRP A 197 17.17 5.79 0.96
N ILE A 198 17.97 5.13 0.10
CA ILE A 198 17.91 3.69 -0.13
C ILE A 198 18.43 2.90 1.06
N GLU A 199 19.54 3.32 1.67
CA GLU A 199 20.09 2.66 2.85
C GLU A 199 19.07 2.56 3.99
N LYS A 200 18.31 3.64 4.21
CA LYS A 200 17.20 3.68 5.19
C LYS A 200 16.04 2.73 4.86
N ARG A 201 15.92 2.27 3.62
CA ARG A 201 14.85 1.39 3.13
C ARG A 201 15.33 -0.03 2.83
N LEU A 202 16.64 -0.27 2.81
CA LEU A 202 17.24 -1.52 2.38
C LEU A 202 16.81 -2.71 3.24
N SER A 203 16.69 -2.52 4.56
CA SER A 203 16.15 -3.54 5.47
C SER A 203 14.71 -3.93 5.14
N GLY A 204 13.85 -2.96 4.81
CA GLY A 204 12.48 -3.21 4.36
C GLY A 204 12.41 -3.90 2.99
N ILE A 205 13.34 -3.57 2.09
CA ILE A 205 13.47 -4.25 0.78
C ILE A 205 13.87 -5.72 0.99
N HIS A 206 14.84 -5.99 1.87
CA HIS A 206 15.25 -7.36 2.19
C HIS A 206 14.10 -8.18 2.79
N ALA A 207 13.37 -7.61 3.76
CA ALA A 207 12.19 -8.28 4.34
C ALA A 207 11.12 -8.58 3.29
N THR A 208 10.90 -7.64 2.34
CA THR A 208 9.96 -7.83 1.23
C THR A 208 10.38 -8.98 0.32
N GLU A 209 11.66 -9.04 -0.06
CA GLU A 209 12.21 -10.11 -0.91
C GLU A 209 12.22 -11.46 -0.24
N GLU A 210 12.53 -11.50 1.06
CA GLU A 210 12.46 -12.71 1.86
C GLU A 210 11.04 -13.25 1.88
N GLN A 211 10.05 -12.39 2.08
CA GLN A 211 8.64 -12.79 2.05
C GLN A 211 8.18 -13.22 0.64
N LEU A 212 8.66 -12.57 -0.43
CA LEU A 212 8.40 -13.02 -1.81
C LEU A 212 8.97 -14.41 -2.04
N THR A 213 10.18 -14.65 -1.55
CA THR A 213 10.86 -15.94 -1.64
C THR A 213 10.09 -16.99 -0.83
N LYS A 214 9.64 -16.65 0.38
CA LYS A 214 8.84 -17.50 1.25
C LYS A 214 7.56 -17.98 0.56
N VAL A 215 6.81 -17.08 -0.09
CA VAL A 215 5.61 -17.46 -0.86
C VAL A 215 5.94 -18.46 -1.96
N LEU A 216 7.08 -18.29 -2.65
CA LEU A 216 7.52 -19.20 -3.70
C LEU A 216 8.00 -20.57 -3.16
N THR A 217 8.58 -20.62 -1.96
CA THR A 217 9.14 -21.84 -1.37
C THR A 217 8.15 -22.64 -0.54
N GLU A 218 7.42 -21.97 0.35
CA GLU A 218 6.53 -22.60 1.33
C GLU A 218 5.10 -22.74 0.80
N HIS A 219 4.69 -21.85 -0.13
CA HIS A 219 3.36 -21.90 -0.74
C HIS A 219 3.40 -21.93 -2.28
N PRO A 220 4.16 -22.85 -2.92
CA PRO A 220 4.33 -22.88 -4.37
C PRO A 220 3.00 -23.08 -5.11
N ARG A 221 2.07 -23.85 -4.53
CA ARG A 221 0.72 -24.02 -5.07
C ARG A 221 -0.02 -22.68 -5.14
N ALA A 222 0.01 -21.90 -4.06
CA ALA A 222 -0.65 -20.60 -4.01
C ALA A 222 -0.04 -19.62 -5.04
N PHE A 223 1.28 -19.62 -5.19
CA PHE A 223 1.98 -18.81 -6.20
C PHE A 223 1.55 -19.18 -7.63
N TRP A 224 1.60 -20.47 -7.99
CA TRP A 224 1.22 -20.91 -9.34
C TRP A 224 -0.27 -20.77 -9.62
N THR A 225 -1.13 -20.97 -8.62
CA THR A 225 -2.56 -20.66 -8.76
C THR A 225 -2.78 -19.16 -8.98
N ALA A 226 -2.09 -18.28 -8.25
CA ALA A 226 -2.15 -16.84 -8.48
C ALA A 226 -1.63 -16.45 -9.87
N PHE A 227 -0.60 -17.13 -10.37
CA PHE A 227 -0.10 -16.98 -11.74
C PHE A 227 -1.17 -17.36 -12.77
N VAL A 228 -1.79 -18.54 -12.64
CA VAL A 228 -2.84 -19.01 -13.55
C VAL A 228 -4.09 -18.12 -13.50
N LEU A 229 -4.49 -17.64 -12.32
CA LEU A 229 -5.59 -16.69 -12.16
C LEU A 229 -5.31 -15.36 -12.86
N ASN A 230 -4.08 -14.85 -12.75
CA ASN A 230 -3.67 -13.65 -13.48
C ASN A 230 -3.66 -13.89 -15.00
N LEU A 231 -3.16 -15.04 -15.46
CA LEU A 231 -3.20 -15.43 -16.87
C LEU A 231 -4.66 -15.50 -17.38
N GLY A 232 -5.54 -16.14 -16.62
CA GLY A 232 -6.98 -16.20 -16.91
C GLY A 232 -7.61 -14.81 -16.98
N SER A 233 -7.19 -13.87 -16.13
CA SER A 233 -7.68 -12.49 -16.21
C SER A 233 -7.27 -11.79 -17.51
N HIS A 234 -6.06 -12.04 -18.05
CA HIS A 234 -5.65 -11.52 -19.35
C HIS A 234 -6.42 -12.19 -20.50
N LEU A 235 -6.69 -13.49 -20.41
CA LEU A 235 -7.50 -14.21 -21.40
C LEU A 235 -8.95 -13.71 -21.43
N LEU A 236 -9.52 -13.30 -20.30
CA LEU A 236 -10.84 -12.65 -20.27
C LEU A 236 -10.84 -11.31 -21.00
N VAL A 237 -9.74 -10.56 -20.98
CA VAL A 237 -9.62 -9.32 -21.78
C VAL A 237 -9.55 -9.66 -23.27
N VAL A 238 -8.85 -10.73 -23.67
CA VAL A 238 -8.87 -11.18 -25.08
C VAL A 238 -10.27 -11.64 -25.50
N LEU A 239 -10.97 -12.38 -24.62
CA LEU A 239 -12.35 -12.81 -24.84
C LEU A 239 -13.30 -11.61 -24.96
N GLU A 240 -13.13 -10.57 -24.14
CA GLU A 240 -13.87 -9.32 -24.24
C GLU A 240 -13.70 -8.72 -25.65
N VAL A 241 -12.47 -8.64 -26.15
CA VAL A 241 -12.20 -8.14 -27.49
C VAL A 241 -12.87 -9.00 -28.57
N TYR A 242 -12.80 -10.32 -28.44
CA TYR A 242 -13.47 -11.25 -29.35
C TYR A 242 -14.99 -11.04 -29.37
N VAL A 243 -15.62 -10.89 -28.21
CA VAL A 243 -17.05 -10.61 -28.07
C VAL A 243 -17.43 -9.29 -28.74
N ILE A 244 -16.61 -8.24 -28.59
CA ILE A 244 -16.86 -6.95 -29.27
C ILE A 244 -16.79 -7.11 -30.80
N LEU A 245 -15.78 -7.83 -31.30
CA LEU A 245 -15.63 -8.09 -32.73
C LEU A 245 -16.83 -8.87 -33.30
N LEU A 246 -17.32 -9.88 -32.57
CA LEU A 246 -18.52 -10.63 -32.93
C LEU A 246 -19.75 -9.73 -32.97
N ALA A 247 -19.90 -8.81 -32.02
CA ALA A 247 -21.01 -7.86 -32.00
C ALA A 247 -20.99 -6.88 -33.19
N PHE A 248 -19.81 -6.61 -33.75
CA PHE A 248 -19.65 -5.85 -34.99
C PHE A 248 -19.83 -6.69 -36.26
N GLY A 249 -20.11 -7.99 -36.14
CA GLY A 249 -20.25 -8.91 -37.27
C GLY A 249 -18.92 -9.24 -37.97
N LEU A 250 -17.78 -8.95 -37.32
CA LEU A 250 -16.46 -9.17 -37.90
C LEU A 250 -16.03 -10.63 -37.74
N LYS A 251 -15.72 -11.30 -38.85
CA LYS A 251 -15.33 -12.72 -38.90
C LYS A 251 -13.84 -12.99 -38.61
N GLY A 252 -13.10 -12.01 -38.10
CA GLY A 252 -11.65 -12.09 -37.88
C GLY A 252 -11.18 -13.17 -36.87
N GLY A 253 -12.11 -13.81 -36.16
CA GLY A 253 -11.83 -14.93 -35.26
C GLY A 253 -10.95 -14.53 -34.07
N TRP A 254 -10.36 -15.53 -33.42
CA TRP A 254 -9.47 -15.35 -32.28
C TRP A 254 -8.17 -14.61 -32.63
N LEU A 255 -7.65 -14.78 -33.85
CA LEU A 255 -6.42 -14.14 -34.30
C LEU A 255 -6.54 -12.60 -34.29
N ALA A 256 -7.66 -12.08 -34.81
CA ALA A 256 -7.95 -10.65 -34.77
C ALA A 256 -8.07 -10.16 -33.33
N ALA A 257 -8.77 -10.89 -32.44
CA ALA A 257 -8.92 -10.51 -31.04
C ALA A 257 -7.58 -10.47 -30.29
N PHE A 258 -6.73 -11.48 -30.49
CA PHE A 258 -5.38 -11.51 -29.93
C PHE A 258 -4.54 -10.34 -30.43
N SER A 259 -4.54 -10.09 -31.74
CA SER A 259 -3.78 -8.99 -32.34
C SER A 259 -4.25 -7.64 -31.80
N MET A 260 -5.56 -7.45 -31.66
CA MET A 260 -6.22 -6.29 -31.05
C MET A 260 -5.80 -6.04 -29.61
N GLU A 261 -5.74 -7.09 -28.81
CA GLU A 261 -5.27 -6.95 -27.43
C GLU A 261 -3.78 -6.63 -27.37
N ALA A 262 -2.95 -7.22 -28.24
CA ALA A 262 -1.51 -6.89 -28.34
C ALA A 262 -1.29 -5.40 -28.57
N LEU A 263 -1.94 -4.85 -29.59
CA LEU A 263 -1.76 -3.44 -29.93
C LEU A 263 -2.37 -2.53 -28.85
N THR A 264 -3.50 -2.92 -28.24
CA THR A 264 -4.05 -2.16 -27.10
C THR A 264 -3.02 -2.07 -25.97
N LYS A 265 -2.34 -3.17 -25.64
CA LYS A 265 -1.29 -3.16 -24.61
C LYS A 265 -0.12 -2.26 -25.01
N LEU A 266 0.29 -2.26 -26.28
CA LEU A 266 1.33 -1.36 -26.78
C LEU A 266 0.90 0.11 -26.69
N ILE A 267 -0.33 0.43 -27.14
CA ILE A 267 -0.93 1.76 -27.03
C ILE A 267 -0.97 2.20 -25.57
N ASN A 268 -1.29 1.29 -24.63
CA ASN A 268 -1.31 1.61 -23.21
C ASN A 268 0.08 1.85 -22.63
N VAL A 269 1.11 1.16 -23.12
CA VAL A 269 2.51 1.39 -22.70
C VAL A 269 2.98 2.76 -23.18
N VAL A 270 2.76 3.10 -24.46
CA VAL A 270 3.09 4.42 -25.01
C VAL A 270 2.24 5.52 -24.35
N GLY A 271 0.96 5.21 -24.14
CA GLY A 271 -0.01 6.08 -23.52
C GLY A 271 0.26 6.35 -22.05
N ALA A 272 0.97 5.47 -21.33
CA ALA A 272 1.19 5.60 -19.88
C ALA A 272 1.90 6.89 -19.46
N ILE A 273 2.57 7.57 -20.40
CA ILE A 273 3.18 8.90 -20.21
C ILE A 273 2.10 9.99 -20.13
N ASN A 274 0.99 9.80 -20.84
CA ASN A 274 -0.15 10.71 -20.89
C ASN A 274 -1.24 10.27 -19.88
N PRO A 275 -1.56 11.07 -18.85
CA PRO A 275 -2.60 10.75 -17.88
C PRO A 275 -3.94 10.38 -18.57
N GLY A 276 -4.45 9.18 -18.29
CA GLY A 276 -5.70 8.70 -18.89
C GLY A 276 -5.61 8.25 -20.35
N ASN A 277 -4.41 8.14 -20.95
CA ASN A 277 -4.18 7.72 -22.34
C ASN A 277 -5.06 8.46 -23.37
N ILE A 278 -5.37 9.73 -23.11
CA ILE A 278 -6.34 10.48 -23.91
C ILE A 278 -5.76 10.74 -25.30
N GLY A 279 -6.52 10.41 -26.35
CA GLY A 279 -6.11 10.63 -27.75
C GLY A 279 -5.17 9.55 -28.28
N THR A 280 -4.23 9.05 -27.47
CA THR A 280 -3.40 7.89 -27.84
C THR A 280 -4.24 6.61 -27.89
N TYR A 281 -5.17 6.44 -26.96
CA TYR A 281 -6.06 5.28 -26.92
C TYR A 281 -7.05 5.28 -28.09
N GLU A 282 -7.77 6.38 -28.32
CA GLU A 282 -8.74 6.51 -29.42
C GLU A 282 -8.05 6.43 -30.78
N GLY A 283 -6.97 7.20 -30.98
CA GLY A 283 -6.22 7.22 -32.22
C GLY A 283 -5.59 5.87 -32.54
N GLY A 284 -5.04 5.19 -31.53
CA GLY A 284 -4.46 3.86 -31.68
C GLY A 284 -5.49 2.80 -32.09
N ASN A 285 -6.66 2.78 -31.46
CA ASN A 285 -7.74 1.84 -31.82
C ASN A 285 -8.37 2.14 -33.20
N VAL A 286 -8.47 3.41 -33.59
CA VAL A 286 -8.93 3.79 -34.94
C VAL A 286 -7.93 3.36 -36.00
N LEU A 287 -6.63 3.65 -35.80
CA LEU A 287 -5.57 3.21 -36.70
C LEU A 287 -5.59 1.69 -36.82
N MET A 288 -5.77 1.00 -35.70
CA MET A 288 -5.85 -0.45 -35.68
C MET A 288 -6.96 -1.00 -36.56
N LEU A 289 -8.20 -0.57 -36.32
CA LEU A 289 -9.32 -1.12 -37.08
C LEU A 289 -9.21 -0.79 -38.56
N LYS A 290 -8.65 0.36 -38.92
CA LYS A 290 -8.30 0.67 -40.32
C LYS A 290 -7.29 -0.33 -40.91
N LEU A 291 -6.29 -0.78 -40.14
CA LEU A 291 -5.35 -1.82 -40.59
C LEU A 291 -6.04 -3.17 -40.83
N PHE A 292 -7.14 -3.47 -40.15
CA PHE A 292 -7.98 -4.64 -40.40
C PHE A 292 -9.04 -4.39 -41.50
N GLY A 293 -8.99 -3.26 -42.20
CA GLY A 293 -9.96 -2.90 -43.25
C GLY A 293 -11.33 -2.47 -42.71
N VAL A 294 -11.41 -2.13 -41.43
CA VAL A 294 -12.65 -1.74 -40.73
C VAL A 294 -12.75 -0.21 -40.61
N SER A 295 -13.98 0.32 -40.58
CA SER A 295 -14.23 1.76 -40.54
C SER A 295 -13.67 2.42 -39.27
N ALA A 296 -13.28 3.70 -39.40
CA ALA A 296 -12.83 4.51 -38.27
C ALA A 296 -13.89 4.63 -37.16
N GLY A 297 -15.17 4.67 -37.54
CA GLY A 297 -16.29 4.74 -36.60
C GLY A 297 -16.34 3.54 -35.68
N LEU A 298 -16.16 2.31 -36.20
CA LEU A 298 -16.10 1.11 -35.38
C LEU A 298 -14.88 1.10 -34.44
N GLY A 299 -13.77 1.72 -34.85
CA GLY A 299 -12.57 1.85 -34.00
C GLY A 299 -12.82 2.78 -32.81
N LEU A 300 -13.56 3.86 -33.01
CA LEU A 300 -14.01 4.75 -31.94
C LEU A 300 -15.03 4.06 -31.03
N THR A 301 -16.00 3.33 -31.58
CA THR A 301 -16.97 2.57 -30.78
C THR A 301 -16.29 1.49 -29.95
N PHE A 302 -15.31 0.77 -30.52
CA PHE A 302 -14.50 -0.21 -29.80
C PHE A 302 -13.81 0.41 -28.58
N ALA A 303 -13.11 1.54 -28.78
CA ALA A 303 -12.43 2.25 -27.70
C ALA A 303 -13.43 2.73 -26.63
N ALA A 304 -14.57 3.28 -27.06
CA ALA A 304 -15.61 3.79 -26.17
C ALA A 304 -16.21 2.71 -25.27
N VAL A 305 -16.48 1.52 -25.80
CA VAL A 305 -17.01 0.38 -25.01
C VAL A 305 -16.06 -0.03 -23.90
N ARG A 306 -14.78 -0.19 -24.23
CA ARG A 306 -13.76 -0.58 -23.24
C ARG A 306 -13.55 0.50 -22.19
N ARG A 307 -13.65 1.76 -22.60
CA ARG A 307 -13.59 2.92 -21.71
C ARG A 307 -14.79 2.98 -20.77
N LEU A 308 -15.99 2.72 -21.27
CA LEU A 308 -17.21 2.66 -20.46
C LEU A 308 -17.14 1.55 -19.41
N ARG A 309 -16.63 0.37 -19.78
CA ARG A 309 -16.37 -0.71 -18.83
C ARG A 309 -15.35 -0.31 -17.77
N ALA A 310 -14.23 0.31 -18.16
CA ALA A 310 -13.21 0.78 -17.21
C ALA A 310 -13.78 1.84 -16.26
N LEU A 311 -14.58 2.78 -16.80
CA LEU A 311 -15.31 3.79 -16.05
C LEU A 311 -16.30 3.20 -15.05
N PHE A 312 -17.07 2.20 -15.46
CA PHE A 312 -17.99 1.48 -14.59
C PHE A 312 -17.25 0.89 -13.38
N TRP A 313 -16.17 0.15 -13.61
CA TRP A 313 -15.40 -0.46 -12.52
C TRP A 313 -14.64 0.57 -11.67
N ALA A 314 -14.19 1.67 -12.26
CA ALA A 314 -13.63 2.80 -11.53
C ALA A 314 -14.67 3.43 -10.58
N ALA A 315 -15.90 3.64 -11.05
CA ALA A 315 -17.00 4.14 -10.24
C ALA A 315 -17.33 3.20 -9.07
N VAL A 316 -17.42 1.89 -9.34
CA VAL A 316 -17.60 0.87 -8.29
C VAL A 316 -16.45 0.93 -7.27
N GLY A 317 -15.20 1.05 -7.73
CA GLY A 317 -14.03 1.22 -6.87
C GLY A 317 -14.09 2.48 -6.01
N SER A 318 -14.52 3.61 -6.56
CA SER A 318 -14.73 4.86 -5.83
C SER A 318 -15.81 4.71 -4.75
N ILE A 319 -16.89 3.98 -5.01
CA ILE A 319 -17.93 3.69 -4.01
C ILE A 319 -17.34 2.88 -2.84
N PHE A 320 -16.54 1.85 -3.14
CA PHE A 320 -15.85 1.09 -2.09
C PHE A 320 -14.89 1.96 -1.28
N LEU A 321 -14.15 2.87 -1.94
CA LEU A 321 -13.26 3.80 -1.25
C LEU A 321 -14.03 4.70 -0.28
N ILE A 322 -15.16 5.25 -0.70
CA ILE A 322 -16.05 6.05 0.16
C ILE A 322 -16.59 5.21 1.32
N ALA A 323 -16.98 3.96 1.06
CA ALA A 323 -17.47 3.04 2.08
C ALA A 323 -16.39 2.73 3.14
N PHE A 324 -15.15 2.46 2.72
CA PHE A 324 -14.04 2.25 3.66
C PHE A 324 -13.71 3.51 4.46
N ALA A 325 -13.85 4.68 3.85
CA ALA A 325 -13.69 5.94 4.55
C ALA A 325 -14.77 6.08 5.64
N ARG A 326 -16.04 5.78 5.36
CA ARG A 326 -17.14 5.86 6.34
C ARG A 326 -17.04 4.83 7.46
N VAL A 327 -16.56 3.62 7.19
CA VAL A 327 -16.36 2.55 8.19
C VAL A 327 -15.14 2.84 9.10
N GLY A 328 -14.27 3.78 8.70
CA GLY A 328 -13.18 4.29 9.53
C GLY A 328 -13.61 5.25 10.65
N GLU A 329 -14.90 5.58 10.78
CA GLU A 329 -15.46 6.26 11.94
C GLU A 329 -15.95 5.24 12.98
N PRO A 330 -15.31 5.11 14.15
CA PRO A 330 -16.05 4.72 15.34
C PRO A 330 -17.07 5.84 15.60
N LYS A 331 -18.34 5.46 15.62
CA LYS A 331 -19.48 6.28 16.06
C LYS A 331 -19.18 6.85 17.45
N ARG A 332 -18.61 8.05 17.51
CA ARG A 332 -18.31 8.78 18.74
C ARG A 332 -19.20 10.01 18.84
N ALA A 333 -20.52 9.78 18.84
CA ALA A 333 -21.52 10.67 19.42
C ALA A 333 -22.89 9.98 19.43
N ALA A 334 -23.59 10.10 20.57
CA ALA A 334 -24.96 9.68 20.86
C ALA A 334 -25.18 8.20 21.27
N SER A 335 -24.48 7.77 22.32
CA SER A 335 -25.11 7.15 23.49
C SER A 335 -24.36 7.64 24.72
N GLY A 336 -25.09 8.07 25.75
CA GLY A 336 -24.54 8.51 27.03
C GLY A 336 -24.04 7.34 27.87
N GLU A 337 -23.22 6.48 27.26
CA GLU A 337 -22.56 5.36 27.92
C GLU A 337 -21.06 5.50 27.69
N SER A 338 -20.35 5.62 28.81
CA SER A 338 -18.92 5.43 28.97
C SER A 338 -18.36 4.39 27.99
N ALA A 339 -17.32 4.79 27.26
CA ALA A 339 -16.65 4.00 26.23
C ALA A 339 -16.35 2.57 26.70
N PRO A 340 -16.41 1.57 25.79
CA PRO A 340 -16.00 0.22 26.11
C PRO A 340 -14.51 0.25 26.44
N THR A 341 -14.22 -0.18 27.65
CA THR A 341 -12.92 -0.62 28.13
C THR A 341 -12.32 -1.50 27.05
N VAL A 342 -11.25 -1.03 26.42
CA VAL A 342 -10.29 -1.94 25.81
C VAL A 342 -9.86 -2.80 26.99
N GLU A 343 -10.06 -4.11 26.94
CA GLU A 343 -9.19 -5.01 27.69
C GLU A 343 -7.78 -4.79 27.14
N GLU A 344 -7.16 -3.69 27.59
CA GLU A 344 -5.77 -3.71 27.95
C GLU A 344 -5.67 -4.96 28.81
N SER A 345 -4.82 -5.90 28.39
CA SER A 345 -4.19 -6.73 29.39
C SER A 345 -3.41 -5.75 30.27
N GLU A 346 -4.12 -5.14 31.22
CA GLU A 346 -3.56 -4.59 32.45
C GLU A 346 -2.85 -5.79 33.04
N VAL A 347 -1.55 -5.90 32.73
CA VAL A 347 -0.64 -6.52 33.66
C VAL A 347 -0.88 -5.75 34.94
N PRO A 348 -1.36 -6.40 36.03
CA PRO A 348 -1.75 -5.71 37.23
C PRO A 348 -0.62 -4.77 37.63
N ALA A 349 -0.94 -3.47 37.71
CA ALA A 349 0.02 -2.47 38.11
C ALA A 349 0.58 -2.91 39.46
N ASN A 350 1.87 -3.25 39.49
CA ASN A 350 2.50 -3.63 40.73
C ASN A 350 2.64 -2.36 41.57
N GLU A 351 1.77 -2.17 42.56
CA GLU A 351 1.73 -0.95 43.40
C GLU A 351 3.08 -0.68 44.09
N HIS A 352 3.95 -1.69 44.18
CA HIS A 352 5.26 -1.60 44.78
C HIS A 352 6.40 -1.23 43.80
N LEU A 353 6.11 -1.02 42.51
CA LEU A 353 7.10 -0.72 41.47
C LEU A 353 6.95 0.70 40.92
N VAL A 354 8.00 1.51 41.10
CA VAL A 354 8.08 2.87 40.55
C VAL A 354 9.10 2.92 39.42
N SER A 355 8.76 3.60 38.33
CA SER A 355 9.68 3.87 37.23
C SER A 355 10.07 5.33 37.20
N VAL A 356 11.37 5.60 37.10
CA VAL A 356 11.91 6.96 37.05
C VAL A 356 12.65 7.18 35.74
N VAL A 357 12.24 8.21 35.01
CA VAL A 357 12.91 8.69 33.79
C VAL A 357 13.75 9.89 34.14
N VAL A 358 15.07 9.78 33.98
CA VAL A 358 16.00 10.87 34.22
C VAL A 358 16.12 11.71 32.95
N ALA A 359 15.61 12.94 32.97
CA ALA A 359 15.70 13.89 31.86
C ALA A 359 16.51 15.15 32.22
N ASN A 360 17.42 15.03 33.19
CA ASN A 360 18.21 16.12 33.76
C ASN A 360 19.73 16.00 33.45
N GLU A 361 20.12 15.21 32.44
CA GLU A 361 21.55 15.04 32.10
C GLU A 361 22.08 16.30 31.37
N PRO A 362 23.13 16.97 31.89
CA PRO A 362 23.62 18.25 31.38
C PRO A 362 24.26 18.19 29.98
N LEU A 363 24.58 16.99 29.48
CA LEU A 363 25.14 16.77 28.14
C LEU A 363 24.07 16.57 27.04
N ASP A 364 22.78 16.44 27.39
CA ASP A 364 21.77 15.84 26.48
C ASP A 364 20.45 16.62 26.29
N SER A 365 20.34 17.87 26.78
CA SER A 365 19.09 18.67 26.69
C SER A 365 18.55 18.81 25.25
N THR A 366 19.44 18.87 24.26
CA THR A 366 19.09 18.94 22.82
C THR A 366 18.58 17.60 22.27
N TYR A 367 19.03 16.47 22.83
CA TYR A 367 18.65 15.13 22.40
C TYR A 367 17.30 14.68 22.94
N LEU A 368 16.89 15.14 24.13
CA LEU A 368 15.60 14.78 24.76
C LEU A 368 14.38 15.13 23.88
N LEU A 369 14.43 16.28 23.21
CA LEU A 369 13.38 16.76 22.29
C LEU A 369 13.65 16.41 20.82
N SER A 370 14.81 15.81 20.51
CA SER A 370 15.11 15.34 19.17
C SER A 370 14.07 14.30 18.74
N ARG A 371 13.66 14.36 17.46
CA ARG A 371 12.60 13.50 16.93
C ARG A 371 13.21 12.35 16.16
N VAL A 372 12.87 11.14 16.58
CA VAL A 372 13.06 9.96 15.73
C VAL A 372 11.68 9.63 15.14
N GLY A 373 11.50 9.88 13.85
CA GLY A 373 10.18 9.86 13.21
C GLY A 373 9.28 11.00 13.69
N THR A 374 8.09 10.69 14.23
CA THR A 374 7.11 11.71 14.67
C THR A 374 7.13 12.00 16.18
N VAL A 375 7.95 11.29 16.95
CA VAL A 375 7.91 11.27 18.43
C VAL A 375 9.27 11.71 19.01
N PRO A 376 9.30 12.63 19.98
CA PRO A 376 10.52 12.95 20.73
C PRO A 376 11.13 11.73 21.43
N VAL A 377 12.46 11.68 21.55
CA VAL A 377 13.19 10.57 22.21
C VAL A 377 12.69 10.34 23.63
N LEU A 378 12.56 11.41 24.42
CA LEU A 378 12.05 11.31 25.81
C LEU A 378 10.64 10.70 25.87
N LEU A 379 9.76 11.08 24.94
CA LEU A 379 8.40 10.54 24.89
C LEU A 379 8.39 9.05 24.52
N ARG A 380 9.37 8.57 23.76
CA ARG A 380 9.52 7.14 23.49
C ARG A 380 9.97 6.37 24.72
N ALA A 381 10.91 6.91 25.51
CA ALA A 381 11.32 6.29 26.77
C ALA A 381 10.13 6.13 27.73
N ILE A 382 9.32 7.19 27.88
CA ILE A 382 8.09 7.18 28.69
C ILE A 382 7.09 6.13 28.18
N LEU A 383 6.85 6.08 26.87
CA LEU A 383 5.92 5.11 26.27
C LEU A 383 6.40 3.66 26.36
N SER A 384 7.71 3.43 26.31
CA SER A 384 8.28 2.10 26.52
C SER A 384 8.07 1.61 27.95
N LEU A 385 8.23 2.48 28.95
CA LEU A 385 7.97 2.18 30.36
C LEU A 385 6.49 1.95 30.66
N HIS A 386 5.61 2.77 30.07
CA HIS A 386 4.18 2.60 30.22
C HIS A 386 3.69 1.25 29.68
N LYS A 387 4.28 0.77 28.58
CA LYS A 387 3.97 -0.54 28.00
C LYS A 387 4.55 -1.74 28.76
N SER A 388 5.46 -1.52 29.71
CA SER A 388 6.10 -2.57 30.49
C SER A 388 5.53 -2.69 31.91
N ALA A 389 4.27 -2.29 32.13
CA ALA A 389 3.54 -2.42 33.40
C ALA A 389 4.10 -1.59 34.58
N ALA A 390 4.79 -0.49 34.30
CA ALA A 390 5.17 0.46 35.34
C ALA A 390 3.93 1.19 35.88
N GLY A 391 3.58 0.97 37.15
CA GLY A 391 2.39 1.55 37.79
C GLY A 391 2.41 3.09 37.82
N ARG A 392 3.51 3.68 38.30
CA ARG A 392 3.73 5.14 38.34
C ARG A 392 5.06 5.50 37.68
N ILE A 393 5.03 6.51 36.80
CA ILE A 393 6.20 6.97 36.04
C ILE A 393 6.55 8.39 36.46
N PHE A 394 7.66 8.57 37.14
CA PHE A 394 8.19 9.90 37.46
C PHE A 394 9.17 10.36 36.38
N VAL A 395 9.00 11.58 35.89
CA VAL A 395 9.92 12.19 34.93
C VAL A 395 10.63 13.33 35.64
N LEU A 396 11.93 13.13 35.90
CA LEU A 396 12.80 14.11 36.54
C LEU A 396 13.28 15.11 35.49
N VAL A 397 12.92 16.37 35.64
CA VAL A 397 13.32 17.47 34.75
C VAL A 397 13.97 18.60 35.52
N ASP A 398 14.91 19.27 34.87
CA ASP A 398 15.51 20.51 35.41
C ASP A 398 14.46 21.62 35.53
N GLN A 399 14.63 22.51 36.51
CA GLN A 399 13.82 23.72 36.65
C GLN A 399 13.95 24.67 35.46
N THR A 400 15.12 24.71 34.82
CA THR A 400 15.37 25.61 33.66
C THR A 400 14.68 25.13 32.38
N HIS A 401 14.77 23.84 32.04
CA HIS A 401 14.28 23.28 30.77
C HIS A 401 12.96 22.49 30.89
N GLY A 402 12.55 22.13 32.11
CA GLY A 402 11.42 21.23 32.35
C GLY A 402 10.07 21.76 31.86
N SER A 403 9.85 23.08 31.93
CA SER A 403 8.61 23.70 31.46
C SER A 403 8.44 23.61 29.94
N GLU A 404 9.53 23.75 29.18
CA GLU A 404 9.54 23.60 27.73
C GLU A 404 9.34 22.13 27.34
N ILE A 405 10.10 21.22 27.97
CA ILE A 405 10.01 19.78 27.72
C ILE A 405 8.59 19.28 27.97
N ARG A 406 8.01 19.61 29.12
CA ARG A 406 6.63 19.24 29.48
C ARG A 406 5.63 19.80 28.46
N ARG A 407 5.76 21.06 28.05
CA ARG A 407 4.88 21.68 27.05
C ARG A 407 4.97 20.94 25.70
N VAL A 408 6.17 20.68 25.21
CA VAL A 408 6.39 19.99 23.93
C VAL A 408 5.82 18.56 23.98
N LEU A 409 6.04 17.82 25.06
CA LEU A 409 5.53 16.46 25.20
C LEU A 409 4.01 16.42 25.32
N ILE A 410 3.40 17.29 26.13
CA ILE A 410 1.93 17.36 26.27
C ILE A 410 1.26 17.75 24.95
N THR A 411 1.83 18.67 24.15
CA THR A 411 1.26 19.05 22.84
C THR A 411 1.18 17.89 21.85
N THR A 412 1.93 16.80 22.05
CA THR A 412 1.81 15.59 21.22
C THR A 412 0.51 14.82 21.47
N GLY A 413 -0.15 15.02 22.61
CA GLY A 413 -1.34 14.29 23.03
C GLY A 413 -1.11 12.81 23.33
N ARG A 414 0.15 12.40 23.56
CA ARG A 414 0.56 10.99 23.72
C ARG A 414 1.22 10.69 25.08
N VAL A 415 1.24 11.64 26.02
CA VAL A 415 1.78 11.42 27.36
C VAL A 415 0.76 10.61 28.18
N PRO A 416 1.14 9.46 28.76
CA PRO A 416 0.25 8.67 29.63
C PRO A 416 -0.21 9.45 30.86
N LYS A 417 -1.38 9.10 31.42
CA LYS A 417 -1.90 9.73 32.64
C LYS A 417 -1.11 9.35 33.90
N SER A 418 -0.40 8.22 33.88
CA SER A 418 0.45 7.73 34.97
C SER A 418 1.80 8.47 35.10
N VAL A 419 2.00 9.53 34.31
CA VAL A 419 3.24 10.33 34.32
C VAL A 419 3.12 11.49 35.31
N GLU A 420 3.99 11.46 36.32
CA GLU A 420 4.19 12.53 37.30
C GLU A 420 5.48 13.29 36.97
N TRP A 421 5.43 14.62 37.03
CA TRP A 421 6.56 15.47 36.68
C TRP A 421 7.21 15.98 37.95
N VAL A 422 8.49 15.65 38.15
CA VAL A 422 9.28 16.11 39.29
C VAL A 422 10.28 17.13 38.76
N THR A 423 10.21 18.34 39.28
CA THR A 423 11.11 19.43 38.89
C THR A 423 12.15 19.61 39.98
N THR A 424 13.41 19.46 39.63
CA THR A 424 14.54 19.56 40.58
C THR A 424 15.38 20.79 40.24
N PRO A 425 15.96 21.50 41.24
CA PRO A 425 16.92 22.57 40.99
C PRO A 425 18.10 22.08 40.12
N THR A 426 18.66 22.99 39.31
CA THR A 426 19.78 22.66 38.42
C THR A 426 21.01 22.31 39.26
N GLY A 427 21.59 21.12 39.02
CA GLY A 427 22.77 20.64 39.74
C GLY A 427 22.50 19.83 41.01
N THR A 428 21.23 19.54 41.34
CA THR A 428 20.91 18.61 42.44
C THR A 428 21.39 17.19 42.10
N PRO A 429 22.14 16.51 43.00
CA PRO A 429 22.51 15.11 42.80
C PRO A 429 21.28 14.22 42.65
N LEU A 430 21.32 13.29 41.68
CA LEU A 430 20.20 12.37 41.42
C LEU A 430 19.81 11.55 42.67
N SER A 431 20.75 11.27 43.58
CA SER A 431 20.51 10.55 44.82
C SER A 431 19.43 11.20 45.69
N HIS A 432 19.49 12.52 45.88
CA HIS A 432 18.48 13.25 46.65
C HIS A 432 17.10 13.21 45.99
N SER A 433 17.05 13.29 44.66
CA SER A 433 15.78 13.21 43.94
C SER A 433 15.16 11.81 43.97
N PHE A 434 15.98 10.76 44.07
CA PHE A 434 15.48 9.40 44.26
C PHE A 434 14.98 9.16 45.69
N GLU A 435 15.66 9.69 46.71
CA GLU A 435 15.20 9.64 48.10
C GLU A 435 13.82 10.28 48.26
N ASP A 436 13.60 11.48 47.71
CA ASP A 436 12.30 12.16 47.74
C ASP A 436 11.18 11.33 47.07
N ILE A 437 11.48 10.67 45.95
CA ILE A 437 10.50 9.84 45.23
C ILE A 437 10.19 8.55 46.02
N LEU A 438 11.21 7.93 46.61
CA LEU A 438 11.06 6.72 47.41
C LEU A 438 10.24 6.96 48.67
N GLU A 439 10.48 8.07 49.36
CA GLU A 439 9.70 8.48 50.55
C GLU A 439 8.23 8.75 50.21
N GLN A 440 7.94 9.34 49.04
CA GLN A 440 6.57 9.64 48.61
C GLN A 440 5.77 8.43 48.12
N THR A 441 6.44 7.35 47.74
CA THR A 441 5.79 6.22 47.04
C THR A 441 5.78 4.91 47.80
N ALA A 442 6.56 4.80 48.89
CA ALA A 442 6.74 3.55 49.66
C ALA A 442 7.06 2.33 48.76
N ALA A 443 7.75 2.58 47.64
CA ALA A 443 8.04 1.57 46.63
C ALA A 443 9.15 0.63 47.09
N SER A 444 8.98 -0.68 46.90
CA SER A 444 10.05 -1.66 47.18
C SER A 444 11.05 -1.79 46.03
N ARG A 445 10.68 -1.32 44.83
CA ARG A 445 11.50 -1.43 43.61
C ARG A 445 11.45 -0.17 42.76
N VAL A 446 12.62 0.25 42.27
CA VAL A 446 12.77 1.40 41.36
C VAL A 446 13.47 0.97 40.08
N VAL A 447 12.86 1.28 38.93
CA VAL A 447 13.48 1.12 37.62
C VAL A 447 13.87 2.50 37.10
N VAL A 448 15.17 2.73 36.91
CA VAL A 448 15.70 3.99 36.42
C VAL A 448 16.09 3.86 34.94
N VAL A 449 15.62 4.80 34.12
CA VAL A 449 15.90 4.83 32.68
C VAL A 449 16.35 6.24 32.28
N SER A 450 17.38 6.34 31.43
CA SER A 450 17.81 7.63 30.88
C SER A 450 16.82 8.13 29.83
N GLY A 451 16.34 9.35 29.97
CA GLY A 451 15.41 10.00 29.05
C GLY A 451 16.02 10.34 27.68
N ALA A 452 17.36 10.33 27.57
CA ALA A 452 18.10 10.63 26.36
C ALA A 452 18.26 9.43 25.41
N ARG A 453 17.81 8.24 25.82
CA ARG A 453 17.96 6.99 25.04
C ARG A 453 16.61 6.37 24.69
N THR A 454 16.60 5.56 23.64
CA THR A 454 15.42 4.78 23.24
C THR A 454 15.60 3.32 23.61
N TYR A 455 14.61 2.76 24.31
CA TYR A 455 14.63 1.38 24.79
C TYR A 455 13.56 0.56 24.10
N HIS A 456 13.92 -0.67 23.72
CA HIS A 456 12.95 -1.64 23.24
C HIS A 456 12.10 -2.13 24.44
N PRO A 457 10.75 -2.18 24.34
CA PRO A 457 9.90 -2.56 25.47
C PRO A 457 10.24 -3.92 26.11
N ALA A 458 10.77 -4.86 25.34
CA ALA A 458 11.21 -6.16 25.85
C ALA A 458 12.40 -6.06 26.83
N VAL A 459 13.28 -5.08 26.66
CA VAL A 459 14.44 -4.86 27.56
C VAL A 459 13.94 -4.29 28.88
N VAL A 460 13.04 -3.29 28.80
CA VAL A 460 12.44 -2.67 29.97
C VAL A 460 11.61 -3.68 30.77
N ARG A 461 10.85 -4.54 30.07
CA ARG A 461 10.09 -5.64 30.70
C ARG A 461 11.00 -6.60 31.46
N LYS A 462 12.15 -6.99 30.91
CA LYS A 462 13.12 -7.83 31.64
C LYS A 462 13.67 -7.15 32.90
N ALA A 463 13.88 -5.84 32.88
CA ALA A 463 14.30 -5.08 34.07
C ALA A 463 13.18 -5.01 35.13
N VAL A 464 11.93 -4.83 34.68
CA VAL A 464 10.73 -4.84 35.54
C VAL A 464 10.51 -6.22 36.19
N GLU A 465 10.76 -7.31 35.46
CA GLU A 465 10.56 -8.70 35.90
C GLU A 465 11.78 -9.28 36.66
N TRP A 466 12.83 -8.50 36.90
CA TRP A 466 14.06 -8.99 37.53
C TRP A 466 13.81 -9.54 38.96
N PRO A 467 14.35 -10.69 39.37
CA PRO A 467 14.05 -11.27 40.68
C PRO A 467 14.72 -10.51 41.84
N ASP A 468 14.01 -10.39 42.98
CA ASP A 468 14.40 -9.58 44.15
C ASP A 468 15.71 -10.03 44.82
N GLN A 469 16.15 -11.27 44.60
CA GLN A 469 17.36 -11.84 45.22
C GLN A 469 18.67 -11.49 44.47
N ALA A 470 18.61 -10.79 43.34
CA ALA A 470 19.74 -10.65 42.41
C ALA A 470 20.46 -9.27 42.43
N GLY A 471 20.13 -8.38 43.38
CA GLY A 471 20.81 -7.09 43.52
C GLY A 471 20.55 -6.10 42.37
N ASN A 472 21.45 -5.12 42.20
CA ASN A 472 21.32 -4.07 41.18
C ASN A 472 21.56 -4.61 39.76
N LEU A 473 20.61 -4.38 38.84
CA LEU A 473 20.77 -4.67 37.42
C LEU A 473 21.10 -3.38 36.64
N VAL A 474 22.28 -3.31 36.03
CA VAL A 474 22.67 -2.23 35.11
C VAL A 474 22.67 -2.80 33.69
N LEU A 475 21.88 -2.21 32.79
CA LEU A 475 21.70 -2.64 31.39
C LEU A 475 22.25 -1.62 30.38
#